data_AF-A0A820MQ92-F1
#
_entry.id   AF-A0A820MQ92-F1
#
_cell.length_a   1.000
_cell.length_b   1.000
_cell.length_c   1.000
_cell.angle_alpha   90.00
_cell.angle_beta   90.00
_cell.angle_gamma   90.00
#
_symmetry.space_group_name_H-M   'P 1'
#
loop_
_entity.id
_entity.type
_entity.pdbx_description
1 polymer ?
#
loop_
_entity_poly.entity_id
_entity_poly.type
_entity_poly.pdbx_seq_one_letter_code
_entity_poly.pdbx_strand_id
1 'polypeptide(L)'
;SRNNLDTRKILFVEAHGTGTPVGDPTEANSLGRFFNRSSLDPPLLLGSIKSNLGHTEGAAGVASLIKVAMCMYHRGITANMQFTSLNPKIDAQKYNLYIVQNFVPFSSLPNNEKIAIGFNSFGMGGTTTCYY
;
A
#
# COMPACT_ATOMS: atom_id res chain seq x y z
N SER A 1 14.94 15.88 0.97
CA SER A 1 15.64 15.29 -0.19
C SER A 1 14.64 14.46 -0.98
N ARG A 2 14.11 14.97 -2.09
CA ARG A 2 13.15 14.24 -2.94
C ARG A 2 13.95 13.22 -3.77
N ASN A 3 14.02 11.99 -3.29
CA ASN A 3 14.61 10.89 -4.05
C ASN A 3 13.81 10.73 -5.35
N ASN A 4 14.51 10.87 -6.48
CA ASN A 4 14.02 10.78 -7.85
C ASN A 4 13.66 9.32 -8.21
N LEU A 5 12.81 8.70 -7.40
CA LEU A 5 12.31 7.35 -7.60
C LEU A 5 11.25 7.42 -8.69
N ASP A 6 11.48 6.69 -9.78
CA ASP A 6 10.44 6.41 -10.77
C ASP A 6 9.30 5.70 -10.05
N THR A 7 8.22 6.43 -9.80
CA THR A 7 7.06 5.99 -9.02
C THR A 7 6.41 4.75 -9.63
N ARG A 8 6.63 4.50 -10.92
CA ARG A 8 6.20 3.29 -11.63
C ARG A 8 6.88 2.01 -11.16
N LYS A 9 8.03 2.11 -10.48
CA LYS A 9 8.73 0.97 -9.87
C LYS A 9 8.14 0.55 -8.53
N ILE A 10 7.33 1.41 -7.89
CA ILE A 10 6.64 1.08 -6.65
C ILE A 10 5.35 0.38 -7.01
N LEU A 11 5.31 -0.93 -6.79
CA LEU A 11 4.18 -1.78 -7.17
C LEU A 11 3.20 -1.97 -6.03
N PHE A 12 3.67 -1.81 -4.78
CA PHE A 12 2.86 -1.99 -3.59
C PHE A 12 3.09 -0.86 -2.59
N VAL A 13 1.99 -0.37 -2.01
CA VAL A 13 2.00 0.56 -0.89
C VAL A 13 1.20 -0.02 0.27
N GLU A 14 1.89 -0.17 1.40
CA GLU A 14 1.31 -0.43 2.71
C GLU A 14 0.81 0.91 3.27
N ALA A 15 -0.47 1.16 3.07
CA ALA A 15 -1.18 2.33 3.57
C ALA A 15 -1.28 2.31 5.09
N HIS A 16 -1.43 3.49 5.68
CA HIS A 16 -1.72 3.60 7.10
C HIS A 16 -3.08 2.97 7.39
N GLY A 17 -4.10 3.19 6.54
CA GLY A 17 -5.38 2.48 6.58
C GLY A 17 -6.01 2.52 7.96
N THR A 18 -6.28 3.73 8.44
CA THR A 18 -6.86 3.99 9.76
C THR A 18 -8.19 3.28 9.99
N GLY A 19 -8.85 2.72 8.98
CA GLY A 19 -10.19 2.15 9.13
C GLY A 19 -11.26 3.23 9.33
N THR A 20 -10.90 4.51 9.16
CA THR A 20 -11.85 5.60 9.34
C THR A 20 -12.56 5.94 8.02
N PRO A 21 -13.88 6.22 8.04
CA PRO A 21 -14.65 6.53 6.84
C PRO A 21 -14.18 7.77 6.07
N VAL A 22 -13.36 8.62 6.69
CA VAL A 22 -12.87 9.89 6.15
C VAL A 22 -11.36 9.85 5.87
N GLY A 23 -10.57 9.25 6.76
CA GLY A 23 -9.11 9.16 6.61
C GLY A 23 -8.72 8.24 5.46
N ASP A 24 -9.35 7.08 5.33
CA ASP A 24 -8.97 6.09 4.31
C ASP A 24 -9.20 6.58 2.87
N PRO A 25 -10.34 7.23 2.53
CA PRO A 25 -10.49 7.88 1.22
C PRO A 25 -9.47 8.99 0.98
N THR A 26 -9.14 9.77 2.01
CA THR A 26 -8.17 10.86 1.89
C THR A 26 -6.78 10.33 1.58
N GLU A 27 -6.34 9.27 2.28
CA GLU A 27 -5.05 8.62 2.06
C GLU A 27 -4.98 7.97 0.67
N ALA A 28 -5.97 7.13 0.33
CA ALA A 28 -5.98 6.40 -0.95
C ALA A 28 -6.02 7.36 -2.15
N ASN A 29 -6.85 8.40 -2.11
CA ASN A 29 -6.92 9.38 -3.20
C ASN A 29 -5.65 10.25 -3.29
N SER A 30 -5.00 10.53 -2.16
CA SER A 30 -3.71 11.27 -2.15
C SER A 30 -2.58 10.43 -2.76
N LEU A 31 -2.52 9.14 -2.43
CA LEU A 31 -1.61 8.18 -3.07
C LEU A 31 -1.90 8.07 -4.56
N GLY A 32 -3.17 7.92 -4.94
CA GLY A 32 -3.61 7.88 -6.34
C GLY A 32 -3.17 9.10 -7.15
N ARG A 33 -3.28 10.30 -6.59
CA ARG A 33 -2.80 11.54 -7.23
C ARG A 33 -1.28 11.63 -7.32
N PHE A 34 -0.56 11.13 -6.31
CA PHE A 34 0.91 11.16 -6.30
C PHE A 34 1.50 10.20 -7.34
N PHE A 35 0.98 8.98 -7.41
CA PHE A 35 1.43 7.98 -8.39
C PHE A 35 0.89 8.24 -9.79
N ASN A 36 -0.33 8.79 -9.89
CA ASN A 36 -1.01 9.18 -11.13
C ASN A 36 -0.89 8.12 -12.24
N ARG A 37 -1.17 6.86 -11.90
CA ARG A 37 -1.06 5.73 -12.85
C ARG A 37 -2.17 5.80 -13.88
N SER A 38 -1.80 5.57 -15.14
CA SER A 38 -2.77 5.40 -16.22
C SER A 38 -3.40 4.00 -16.16
N SER A 39 -4.49 3.79 -16.89
CA SER A 39 -5.10 2.46 -17.06
C SER A 39 -4.23 1.48 -17.86
N LEU A 40 -3.19 1.98 -18.56
CA LEU A 40 -2.23 1.16 -19.30
C LEU A 40 -1.08 0.67 -18.41
N ASP A 41 -0.87 1.31 -17.25
CA ASP A 41 0.13 0.89 -16.28
C ASP A 41 -0.38 -0.28 -15.44
N PRO A 42 0.52 -1.12 -14.87
CA PRO A 42 0.13 -2.05 -13.83
C PRO A 42 -0.52 -1.30 -12.67
N PRO A 43 -1.60 -1.84 -12.07
CA PRO A 43 -2.28 -1.19 -10.97
C PRO A 43 -1.35 -1.00 -9.77
N LEU A 44 -1.54 0.10 -9.03
CA LEU A 44 -0.88 0.27 -7.75
C LEU A 44 -1.57 -0.62 -6.72
N LEU A 45 -0.84 -1.60 -6.20
CA LEU A 45 -1.35 -2.50 -5.17
C LEU A 45 -1.35 -1.78 -3.82
N LEU A 46 -2.47 -1.83 -3.11
CA LEU A 46 -2.65 -1.21 -1.80
C LEU A 46 -3.02 -2.26 -0.75
N GLY A 47 -2.43 -2.13 0.44
CA GLY A 47 -2.83 -2.91 1.60
C GLY A 47 -2.65 -2.14 2.89
N SER A 48 -3.20 -2.67 3.98
CA SER A 48 -2.96 -2.15 5.33
C SER A 48 -3.05 -3.28 6.33
N ILE A 49 -2.04 -3.42 7.18
CA ILE A 49 -1.99 -4.39 8.26
C ILE A 49 -3.09 -4.20 9.30
N LYS A 50 -3.67 -2.99 9.38
CA LYS A 50 -4.81 -2.74 10.27
C LYS A 50 -6.06 -3.50 9.83
N SER A 51 -6.15 -3.88 8.55
CA SER A 51 -7.18 -4.81 8.07
C SER A 51 -6.98 -6.26 8.54
N ASN A 52 -5.83 -6.59 9.11
CA ASN A 52 -5.53 -7.92 9.65
C ASN A 52 -5.51 -7.93 11.19
N LEU A 53 -5.13 -6.81 11.83
CA LEU A 53 -4.89 -6.73 13.28
C LEU A 53 -5.81 -5.74 14.03
N GLY A 54 -6.67 -4.98 13.33
CA GLY A 54 -7.48 -3.92 13.93
C GLY A 54 -6.69 -2.64 14.27
N HIS A 55 -7.32 -1.71 14.99
CA HIS A 55 -6.74 -0.44 15.43
C HIS A 55 -5.62 -0.66 16.45
N THR A 56 -4.39 -0.86 15.97
CA THR A 56 -3.21 -1.11 16.80
C THR A 56 -2.49 0.17 17.27
N GLU A 57 -3.20 1.31 17.29
CA GLU A 57 -2.72 2.63 17.76
C GLU A 57 -1.21 2.88 17.49
N GLY A 58 -0.39 2.94 18.54
CA GLY A 58 1.05 3.22 18.46
C GLY A 58 1.91 2.09 17.87
N ALA A 59 1.43 0.84 17.85
CA ALA A 59 2.16 -0.31 17.31
C ALA A 59 2.01 -0.46 15.80
N ALA A 60 1.12 0.32 15.17
CA ALA A 60 0.81 0.20 13.76
C ALA A 60 2.02 0.39 12.83
N GLY A 61 2.95 1.27 13.19
CA GLY A 61 4.18 1.47 12.41
C GLY A 61 5.10 0.26 12.40
N VAL A 62 5.27 -0.39 13.57
CA VAL A 62 6.09 -1.61 13.71
C VAL A 62 5.40 -2.79 13.03
N ALA A 63 4.09 -2.90 13.17
CA ALA A 63 3.30 -3.91 12.46
C ALA A 63 3.48 -3.79 10.94
N SER A 64 3.33 -2.59 10.36
CA SER A 64 3.54 -2.37 8.92
C SER A 64 4.96 -2.74 8.49
N LEU A 65 5.98 -2.42 9.28
CA LEU A 65 7.36 -2.82 9.00
C LEU A 65 7.53 -4.34 9.01
N ILE A 66 6.94 -5.03 10.00
CA ILE A 66 6.95 -6.51 10.07
C ILE A 66 6.26 -7.10 8.84
N LYS A 67 5.11 -6.55 8.41
CA LYS A 67 4.41 -7.02 7.20
C LYS A 67 5.28 -6.85 5.96
N VAL A 68 5.94 -5.72 5.79
CA VAL A 68 6.85 -5.49 4.66
C VAL A 68 8.01 -6.48 4.71
N ALA A 69 8.61 -6.71 5.89
CA ALA A 69 9.67 -7.71 6.07
C ALA A 69 9.18 -9.12 5.72
N MET A 70 7.97 -9.49 6.13
CA MET A 70 7.33 -10.76 5.80
C MET A 70 7.04 -10.89 4.30
N CYS A 71 6.62 -9.80 3.63
CA CYS A 71 6.40 -9.81 2.19
C CYS A 71 7.71 -10.08 1.43
N MET A 72 8.81 -9.46 1.88
CA MET A 72 10.14 -9.72 1.32
C MET A 72 10.61 -11.15 1.58
N TYR A 73 10.45 -11.63 2.82
CA TYR A 73 10.84 -12.98 3.22
C TYR A 73 10.09 -14.06 2.45
N HIS A 74 8.76 -13.93 2.32
CA HIS A 74 7.90 -14.87 1.61
C HIS A 74 7.80 -14.62 0.10
N ARG A 75 8.53 -13.62 -0.43
CA ARG A 75 8.53 -13.26 -1.85
C ARG A 75 7.11 -13.04 -2.40
N GLY A 76 6.28 -12.32 -1.67
CA GLY A 76 4.90 -12.03 -2.08
C GLY A 76 4.20 -11.03 -1.18
N ILE A 77 3.17 -10.39 -1.70
CA ILE A 77 2.34 -9.43 -0.96
C ILE A 77 1.22 -10.20 -0.26
N THR A 78 1.12 -10.04 1.05
CA THR A 78 0.10 -10.72 1.86
C THR A 78 -1.29 -10.09 1.69
N ALA A 79 -2.34 -10.91 1.74
CA ALA A 79 -3.73 -10.49 1.66
C ALA A 79 -4.19 -9.60 2.83
N ASN A 80 -5.10 -8.66 2.55
CA ASN A 80 -5.87 -7.95 3.57
C ASN A 80 -7.04 -8.85 4.03
N MET A 81 -6.92 -9.52 5.18
CA MET A 81 -7.82 -10.62 5.58
C MET A 81 -9.27 -10.20 5.95
N GLN A 82 -9.55 -8.91 6.16
CA GLN A 82 -10.89 -8.45 6.54
C GLN A 82 -11.47 -7.39 5.58
N PHE A 83 -11.00 -7.37 4.33
CA PHE A 83 -11.54 -6.47 3.33
C PHE A 83 -12.87 -7.03 2.77
N THR A 84 -14.00 -6.41 3.12
CA THR A 84 -15.34 -6.80 2.64
C THR A 84 -15.81 -5.95 1.47
N SER A 85 -15.60 -4.64 1.52
CA SER A 85 -15.94 -3.73 0.43
C SER A 85 -15.05 -2.50 0.42
N LEU A 86 -14.80 -1.97 -0.78
CA LEU A 86 -14.10 -0.70 -0.93
C LEU A 86 -15.02 0.44 -0.49
N ASN A 87 -14.50 1.38 0.29
CA ASN A 87 -15.23 2.61 0.58
C ASN A 87 -15.53 3.35 -0.74
N PRO A 88 -16.80 3.65 -1.07
CA PRO A 88 -17.19 4.25 -2.36
C PRO A 88 -16.60 5.64 -2.60
N LYS A 89 -16.04 6.29 -1.57
CA LYS A 89 -15.33 7.57 -1.69
C LYS A 89 -13.89 7.42 -2.21
N ILE A 90 -13.40 6.19 -2.39
CA ILE A 90 -12.09 5.91 -2.98
C ILE A 90 -12.25 5.84 -4.49
N ASP A 91 -11.57 6.72 -5.22
CA ASP A 91 -11.60 6.78 -6.68
C ASP A 91 -10.67 5.70 -7.31
N ALA A 92 -10.83 4.44 -6.93
CA ALA A 92 -9.89 3.37 -7.29
C ALA A 92 -9.76 3.16 -8.81
N GLN A 93 -10.87 3.22 -9.55
CA GLN A 93 -10.83 3.11 -11.01
C GLN A 93 -10.09 4.27 -11.67
N LYS A 94 -10.29 5.50 -11.16
CA LYS A 94 -9.67 6.71 -11.70
C LYS A 94 -8.15 6.69 -11.56
N TYR A 95 -7.64 6.17 -10.45
CA TYR A 95 -6.20 6.16 -10.15
C TYR A 95 -5.54 4.79 -10.32
N ASN A 96 -6.24 3.84 -10.95
CA ASN A 96 -5.78 2.47 -11.18
C ASN A 96 -5.23 1.81 -9.89
N LEU A 97 -6.01 1.90 -8.81
CA LEU A 97 -5.69 1.34 -7.49
C LEU A 97 -6.33 -0.03 -7.33
N TYR A 98 -5.58 -0.97 -6.76
CA TYR A 98 -6.08 -2.31 -6.46
C TYR A 98 -5.82 -2.68 -5.01
N ILE A 99 -6.89 -2.94 -4.25
CA ILE A 99 -6.76 -3.43 -2.88
C ILE A 99 -6.44 -4.92 -2.89
N VAL A 100 -5.34 -5.30 -2.25
CA VAL A 100 -4.86 -6.69 -2.25
C VAL A 100 -5.77 -7.58 -1.38
N GLN A 101 -6.56 -8.44 -2.01
CA GLN A 101 -7.49 -9.36 -1.32
C GLN A 101 -6.95 -10.78 -1.17
N ASN A 102 -6.00 -11.16 -2.03
CA ASN A 102 -5.37 -12.48 -2.03
C ASN A 102 -3.85 -12.32 -1.99
N PHE A 103 -3.14 -13.38 -1.63
CA PHE A 103 -1.68 -13.38 -1.71
C PHE A 103 -1.22 -13.15 -3.16
N VAL A 104 -0.33 -12.18 -3.38
CA VAL A 104 0.22 -11.88 -4.71
C VAL A 104 1.70 -12.23 -4.72
N PRO A 105 2.10 -13.34 -5.36
CA PRO A 105 3.51 -13.70 -5.43
C PRO A 105 4.29 -12.67 -6.24
N PHE A 106 5.50 -12.37 -5.81
CA PHE A 106 6.41 -11.44 -6.51
C PHE A 106 6.66 -11.86 -7.95
N SER A 107 6.66 -13.16 -8.22
CA SER A 107 6.79 -13.74 -9.56
C SER A 107 5.67 -13.36 -10.54
N SER A 108 4.53 -12.90 -10.04
CA SER A 108 3.40 -12.43 -10.87
C SER A 108 3.41 -10.92 -11.11
N LEU A 109 4.34 -10.20 -10.47
CA LEU A 109 4.43 -8.76 -10.61
C LEU A 109 5.26 -8.39 -11.85
N PRO A 110 4.94 -7.26 -12.52
CA PRO A 110 5.74 -6.78 -13.62
C PRO A 110 7.18 -6.47 -13.16
N ASN A 111 8.17 -6.85 -13.98
CA ASN A 111 9.59 -6.64 -13.70
C ASN A 111 10.08 -7.30 -12.40
N ASN A 112 9.93 -8.64 -12.31
CA ASN A 112 10.36 -9.61 -11.26
C ASN A 112 11.65 -9.33 -10.47
N GLU A 113 12.48 -8.38 -10.88
CA GLU A 113 13.81 -8.11 -10.34
C GLU A 113 13.83 -6.98 -9.30
N LYS A 114 12.85 -6.05 -9.29
CA LYS A 114 12.92 -4.83 -8.46
C LYS A 114 11.56 -4.45 -7.91
N ILE A 115 11.25 -4.96 -6.72
CA ILE A 115 9.96 -4.72 -6.05
C ILE A 115 10.17 -3.66 -4.98
N ALA A 116 9.79 -2.42 -5.31
CA ALA A 116 9.77 -1.37 -4.32
C ALA A 116 8.44 -1.40 -3.57
N ILE A 117 8.53 -1.47 -2.24
CA ILE A 117 7.41 -1.41 -1.32
C ILE A 117 7.48 -0.08 -0.58
N GLY A 118 6.47 0.76 -0.76
CA GLY A 118 6.27 1.94 0.08
C GLY A 118 5.47 1.57 1.31
N PHE A 119 5.78 2.14 2.47
CA PHE A 119 4.84 2.14 3.58
C PHE A 119 4.67 3.52 4.19
N ASN A 120 3.47 3.79 4.69
CA ASN A 120 3.12 5.03 5.35
C ASN A 120 2.86 4.81 6.84
N SER A 121 3.54 5.57 7.69
CA SER A 121 3.36 5.54 9.15
C SER A 121 3.05 6.94 9.68
N PHE A 122 1.83 7.16 10.15
CA PHE A 122 1.46 8.36 10.90
C PHE A 122 1.76 8.16 12.39
N GLY A 123 3.01 8.36 12.78
CA GLY A 123 3.41 8.64 14.16
C GLY A 123 4.01 10.03 14.24
N MET A 124 3.24 11.03 14.68
CA MET A 124 3.60 12.46 14.92
C MET A 124 4.43 13.26 13.88
N GLY A 125 4.98 12.66 12.81
CA GLY A 125 5.93 13.33 11.91
C GLY A 125 5.83 12.97 10.42
N GLY A 126 4.78 12.23 10.01
CA GLY A 126 4.44 11.99 8.60
C GLY A 126 5.61 11.57 7.71
N THR A 127 6.18 10.38 7.93
CA THR A 127 7.30 9.88 7.12
C THR A 127 6.86 8.70 6.26
N THR A 128 6.84 8.90 4.94
CA THR A 128 6.75 7.81 3.94
C THR A 128 8.14 7.27 3.70
N THR A 129 8.37 5.99 4.00
CA THR A 129 9.66 5.33 3.76
C THR A 129 9.47 4.29 2.66
N CYS A 130 10.29 4.39 1.60
CA CYS A 130 10.32 3.42 0.51
C CYS A 130 11.51 2.49 0.71
N TYR A 131 11.27 1.18 0.69
CA TYR A 131 12.33 0.17 0.65
C TYR A 131 12.44 -0.37 -0.79
N TYR A 132 13.68 -0.48 -1.28
CA TYR A 132 14.06 -0.93 -2.62
C TYR A 132 14.76 -2.28 -2.55
#